data_AF-A0A841E3B3-F1
#
_entry.id   AF-A0A841E3B3-F1
#
_cell.length_a   1.000
_cell.length_b   1.000
_cell.length_c   1.000
_cell.angle_alpha   90.00
_cell.angle_beta   90.00
_cell.angle_gamma   90.00
#
_symmetry.space_group_name_H-M   'P 1'
#
loop_
_entity.id
_entity.type
_entity.pdbx_description
1 polymer ?
#
loop_
_entity_poly.entity_id
_entity_poly.type
_entity_poly.pdbx_seq_one_letter_code
_entity_poly.pdbx_strand_id
1 'polypeptide(L)'
;MSFTDEEAAYLRENPMGRLATVAPDGSPDVVPVAVEFDGAYLWVGGGSAVTRTRKFRNVAAGGEKVALVVDDTVSFAPFTARGIRIYGAAEQPFERVGMVGPGVYMRIAPTVSWSWNMAGEPVGETWYATRRAHHGRHGRPRRRERTDQSSTMPTTAPGSPPAWAARAPPGRHTPERPRVRL
;
A
#
# COMPACT_ATOMS: atom_id res chain seq x y z
N MET A 1 12.86 15.51 6.69
CA MET A 1 12.71 15.20 8.13
C MET A 1 11.44 14.38 8.32
N SER A 2 11.53 13.29 9.06
CA SER A 2 10.42 12.39 9.35
C SER A 2 9.47 12.97 10.41
N PHE A 3 8.41 12.23 10.74
CA PHE A 3 7.59 12.47 11.93
C PHE A 3 8.45 12.56 13.20
N THR A 4 8.01 13.37 14.17
CA THR A 4 8.56 13.33 15.54
C THR A 4 8.16 12.03 16.24
N ASP A 5 8.81 11.68 17.35
CA ASP A 5 8.45 10.48 18.12
C ASP A 5 7.01 10.54 18.64
N GLU A 6 6.56 11.72 19.07
CA GLU A 6 5.17 11.98 19.50
C GLU A 6 4.17 11.80 18.35
N GLU A 7 4.45 12.37 17.17
CA GLU A 7 3.62 12.20 15.97
C GLU A 7 3.56 10.73 15.53
N ALA A 8 4.70 10.02 15.60
CA ALA A 8 4.80 8.62 15.25
C ALA A 8 4.07 7.70 16.24
N ALA A 9 4.12 8.01 17.54
CA ALA A 9 3.34 7.31 18.56
C ALA A 9 1.84 7.52 18.32
N TYR A 10 1.41 8.77 18.11
CA TYR A 10 0.03 9.13 17.81
C TYR A 10 -0.54 8.34 16.61
N LEU A 11 0.22 8.24 15.50
CA LEU A 11 -0.21 7.49 14.31
C LEU A 11 -0.35 5.98 14.56
N ARG A 12 0.42 5.40 15.49
CA ARG A 12 0.30 3.97 15.84
C ARG A 12 -0.88 3.69 16.76
N GLU A 13 -1.20 4.63 17.65
CA GLU A 13 -2.29 4.52 18.62
C GLU A 13 -3.67 4.83 18.03
N ASN A 14 -3.71 5.55 16.90
CA ASN A 14 -4.95 6.00 16.25
C ASN A 14 -5.14 5.34 14.88
N PRO A 15 -5.65 4.09 14.82
CA PRO A 15 -5.70 3.33 13.58
C PRO A 15 -6.90 3.67 12.67
N MET A 16 -7.48 4.87 12.84
CA MET A 16 -8.63 5.34 12.06
C MET A 16 -8.28 6.66 11.38
N GLY A 17 -8.60 6.76 10.09
CA GLY A 17 -8.35 7.98 9.34
C GLY A 17 -9.38 8.23 8.25
N ARG A 18 -9.24 9.39 7.60
CA ARG A 18 -10.09 9.86 6.50
C ARG A 18 -9.19 10.03 5.27
N LEU A 19 -9.33 9.12 4.32
CA LEU A 19 -8.52 9.10 3.10
C LEU A 19 -9.27 9.82 1.99
N ALA A 20 -8.62 10.82 1.39
CA ALA A 20 -9.03 11.45 0.16
C ALA A 20 -8.21 10.95 -1.03
N THR A 21 -8.89 10.56 -2.10
CA THR A 21 -8.34 10.19 -3.40
C THR A 21 -9.01 11.01 -4.49
N VAL A 22 -8.44 11.02 -5.69
CA VAL A 22 -8.98 11.78 -6.84
C VAL A 22 -9.27 10.81 -7.97
N ALA A 23 -10.50 10.86 -8.50
CA ALA A 23 -10.91 10.07 -9.66
C ALA A 23 -10.33 10.65 -10.96
N PRO A 24 -10.32 9.88 -12.07
CA PRO A 24 -9.75 10.35 -13.34
C PRO A 24 -10.39 11.61 -13.94
N ASP A 25 -11.64 11.87 -13.59
CA ASP A 25 -12.39 13.08 -13.96
C ASP A 25 -12.07 14.29 -13.07
N GLY A 26 -11.18 14.13 -12.08
CA GLY A 26 -10.82 15.15 -11.10
C GLY A 26 -11.74 15.18 -9.87
N SER A 27 -12.78 14.35 -9.80
CA SER A 27 -13.69 14.32 -8.66
C SER A 27 -12.98 13.84 -7.39
N PRO A 28 -13.05 14.58 -6.26
CA PRO A 28 -12.51 14.12 -4.98
C PRO A 28 -13.43 13.05 -4.37
N ASP A 29 -12.83 12.03 -3.76
CA ASP A 29 -13.52 10.98 -3.01
C ASP A 29 -12.89 10.89 -1.61
N VAL A 30 -13.71 11.02 -0.56
CA VAL A 30 -13.26 10.89 0.84
C VAL A 30 -13.99 9.74 1.53
N VAL A 31 -13.23 8.92 2.25
CA VAL A 31 -13.77 7.72 2.92
C VAL A 31 -13.04 7.45 4.23
N PRO A 32 -13.74 7.06 5.31
CA PRO A 32 -13.09 6.56 6.52
C PRO A 32 -12.38 5.23 6.23
N VAL A 33 -11.20 5.05 6.82
CA VAL A 33 -10.35 3.88 6.61
C VAL A 33 -9.68 3.45 7.91
N ALA A 34 -9.46 2.15 8.06
CA ALA A 34 -8.44 1.64 8.97
C ALA A 34 -7.06 1.98 8.40
N VAL A 35 -6.17 2.49 9.25
CA VAL A 35 -4.82 2.93 8.88
C VAL A 35 -3.82 2.29 9.83
N GLU A 36 -2.76 1.72 9.26
CA GLU A 36 -1.64 1.19 10.02
C GLU A 36 -0.37 1.96 9.65
N PHE A 37 0.40 2.41 10.64
CA PHE A 37 1.66 3.11 10.45
C PHE A 37 2.84 2.24 10.89
N ASP A 38 3.77 1.95 9.97
CA ASP A 38 4.93 1.08 10.22
C ASP A 38 6.21 1.84 10.63
N GLY A 39 6.13 3.17 10.76
CA GLY A 39 7.28 4.05 10.99
C GLY A 39 7.77 4.78 9.74
N ALA A 40 7.41 4.33 8.54
CA ALA A 40 7.77 4.95 7.27
C ALA A 40 6.57 5.19 6.34
N TYR A 41 5.64 4.24 6.30
CA TYR A 41 4.48 4.23 5.40
C TYR A 41 3.18 4.08 6.18
N LEU A 42 2.11 4.57 5.56
CA LEU A 42 0.75 4.36 6.01
C LEU A 42 0.08 3.34 5.11
N TRP A 43 -0.52 2.32 5.71
CA TRP A 43 -1.11 1.19 5.02
C TRP A 43 -2.63 1.22 5.17
N VAL A 44 -3.31 1.11 4.03
CA VAL A 44 -4.78 1.08 3.95
C VAL A 44 -5.18 -0.09 3.07
N GLY A 45 -5.99 -1.02 3.57
CA GLY A 45 -6.32 -2.22 2.80
C GLY A 45 -7.27 -3.15 3.53
N GLY A 46 -7.24 -4.41 3.12
CA GLY A 46 -8.01 -5.50 3.70
C GLY A 46 -8.22 -6.63 2.70
N GLY A 47 -9.25 -7.46 2.94
CA GLY A 47 -9.59 -8.58 2.06
C GLY A 47 -9.82 -8.13 0.59
N SER A 48 -9.77 -9.09 -0.33
CA SER A 48 -9.76 -8.86 -1.79
C SER A 48 -10.84 -7.92 -2.31
N ALA A 49 -12.01 -7.85 -1.66
CA ALA A 49 -13.09 -6.93 -2.00
C ALA A 49 -12.67 -5.44 -1.98
N VAL A 50 -11.64 -5.07 -1.21
CA VAL A 50 -11.17 -3.68 -1.10
C VAL A 50 -10.72 -3.10 -2.45
N THR A 51 -10.20 -3.95 -3.34
CA THR A 51 -9.76 -3.59 -4.70
C THR A 51 -10.88 -3.00 -5.57
N ARG A 52 -12.14 -3.32 -5.24
CA ARG A 52 -13.33 -2.83 -5.95
C ARG A 52 -13.81 -1.46 -5.45
N THR A 53 -13.23 -0.92 -4.37
CA THR A 53 -13.63 0.36 -3.78
C THR A 53 -13.12 1.55 -4.59
N ARG A 54 -13.76 2.73 -4.46
CA ARG A 54 -13.37 3.96 -5.17
C ARG A 54 -11.92 4.35 -4.90
N LYS A 55 -11.50 4.42 -3.62
CA LYS A 55 -10.11 4.72 -3.25
C LYS A 55 -9.07 3.84 -3.97
N PHE A 56 -9.32 2.53 -4.10
CA PHE A 56 -8.42 1.61 -4.82
C PHE A 56 -8.50 1.87 -6.32
N ARG A 57 -9.68 1.98 -6.91
CA ARG A 57 -9.81 2.25 -8.35
C ARG A 57 -9.19 3.59 -8.77
N ASN A 58 -9.33 4.63 -7.94
CA ASN A 58 -8.80 5.96 -8.19
C ASN A 58 -7.26 5.93 -8.29
N VAL A 59 -6.60 5.27 -7.33
CA VAL A 59 -5.14 5.10 -7.36
C VAL A 59 -4.72 4.18 -8.52
N ALA A 60 -5.49 3.13 -8.82
CA ALA A 60 -5.18 2.22 -9.94
C ALA A 60 -5.26 2.92 -11.30
N ALA A 61 -6.11 3.94 -11.41
CA ALA A 61 -6.25 4.77 -12.60
C ALA A 61 -5.18 5.87 -12.71
N GLY A 62 -4.16 5.88 -11.84
CA GLY A 62 -3.05 6.84 -11.85
C GLY A 62 -3.20 8.01 -10.87
N GLY A 63 -4.25 8.03 -10.04
CA GLY A 63 -4.44 9.03 -8.98
C GLY A 63 -3.52 8.82 -7.79
N GLU A 64 -2.21 8.95 -7.96
CA GLU A 64 -1.21 8.66 -6.90
C GLU A 64 -1.25 9.66 -5.74
N LYS A 65 -1.67 10.91 -5.97
CA LYS A 65 -1.69 11.95 -4.94
C LYS A 65 -2.90 11.75 -4.01
N VAL A 66 -2.62 11.54 -2.72
CA VAL A 66 -3.65 11.34 -1.70
C VAL A 66 -3.47 12.30 -0.52
N ALA A 67 -4.56 12.55 0.19
CA ALA A 67 -4.54 13.20 1.49
C ALA A 67 -5.14 12.26 2.53
N LEU A 68 -4.54 12.19 3.71
CA LEU A 68 -5.01 11.37 4.82
C LEU A 68 -5.04 12.23 6.07
N VAL A 69 -6.13 12.19 6.81
CA VAL A 69 -6.20 12.75 8.16
C VAL A 69 -6.37 11.60 9.15
N VAL A 70 -5.54 11.58 10.19
CA VAL A 70 -5.75 10.79 11.40
C VAL A 70 -6.05 11.79 12.50
N ASP A 71 -7.23 11.71 13.11
CA ASP A 71 -7.73 12.67 14.09
C ASP A 71 -8.64 11.99 15.11
N ASP A 72 -8.64 12.53 16.32
CA ASP A 72 -9.48 12.12 17.43
C ASP A 72 -10.01 13.33 18.20
N THR A 73 -11.13 13.13 18.89
CA THR A 73 -11.70 14.11 19.83
C THR A 73 -11.54 13.55 21.23
N VAL A 74 -10.68 14.18 22.03
CA VAL A 74 -10.38 13.78 23.40
C VAL A 74 -11.52 14.18 24.33
N SER A 75 -12.09 15.38 24.13
CA SER A 75 -13.24 15.87 24.88
C SER A 75 -14.05 16.86 24.05
N PHE A 76 -15.34 16.98 24.35
CA PHE A 76 -16.21 18.05 23.83
C PHE A 76 -16.43 19.18 24.83
N ALA A 77 -16.14 18.95 26.12
CA ALA A 77 -16.30 19.94 27.20
C ALA A 77 -15.15 19.80 28.22
N PRO A 78 -14.10 20.64 28.13
CA PRO A 78 -13.84 21.59 27.05
C PRO A 78 -13.52 20.88 25.71
N PHE A 79 -13.70 21.57 24.58
CA PHE A 79 -13.41 20.96 23.28
C PHE A 79 -11.90 20.75 23.10
N THR A 80 -11.50 19.50 22.90
CA THR A 80 -10.12 19.07 22.73
C THR A 80 -10.05 18.11 21.55
N ALA A 81 -9.42 18.52 20.46
CA ALA A 81 -9.19 17.67 19.29
C ALA A 81 -7.71 17.68 18.91
N ARG A 82 -7.23 16.54 18.42
CA ARG A 82 -5.86 16.36 17.94
C ARG A 82 -5.88 15.76 16.55
N GLY A 83 -4.80 15.91 15.82
CA GLY A 83 -4.69 15.20 14.55
C GLY A 83 -3.47 15.53 13.73
N ILE A 84 -3.30 14.72 12.70
CA ILE A 84 -2.24 14.83 11.72
C ILE A 84 -2.87 14.71 10.33
N ARG A 85 -2.68 15.76 9.52
CA ARG A 85 -2.95 15.75 8.09
C ARG A 85 -1.66 15.38 7.35
N ILE A 86 -1.77 14.46 6.41
CA ILE A 86 -0.67 13.89 5.63
C ILE A 86 -1.03 13.99 4.15
N TYR A 87 -0.16 14.62 3.36
CA TYR A 87 -0.16 14.46 1.91
C TYR A 87 0.88 13.43 1.52
N GLY A 88 0.54 12.53 0.60
CA GLY A 88 1.41 11.44 0.22
C GLY A 88 1.20 10.94 -1.21
N ALA A 89 2.08 10.04 -1.61
CA ALA A 89 1.95 9.26 -2.83
C ALA A 89 1.50 7.83 -2.47
N ALA A 90 0.37 7.42 -3.03
CA ALA A 90 -0.17 6.09 -2.89
C ALA A 90 0.35 5.17 -4.00
N GLU A 91 0.83 3.99 -3.60
CA GLU A 91 1.20 2.90 -4.48
C GLU A 91 0.39 1.66 -4.08
N GLN A 92 0.03 0.84 -5.07
CA GLN A 92 -0.72 -0.40 -4.89
C GLN A 92 -0.60 -1.26 -6.17
N PRO A 93 -0.97 -2.54 -6.14
CA PRO A 93 -1.33 -3.35 -4.96
C PRO A 93 -0.11 -3.90 -4.22
N PHE A 94 -0.28 -4.17 -2.92
CA PHE A 94 0.64 -4.97 -2.11
C PHE A 94 -0.14 -6.06 -1.38
N GLU A 95 0.27 -7.32 -1.53
CA GLU A 95 -0.22 -8.41 -0.68
C GLU A 95 0.51 -8.37 0.66
N ARG A 96 -0.24 -8.28 1.77
CA ARG A 96 0.33 -8.30 3.12
C ARG A 96 -0.69 -8.79 4.14
N VAL A 97 -0.17 -9.16 5.32
CA VAL A 97 -0.98 -9.24 6.53
C VAL A 97 -0.85 -7.91 7.25
N GLY A 98 -1.95 -7.16 7.31
CA GLY A 98 -2.04 -5.91 8.06
C GLY A 98 -2.99 -6.01 9.24
N MET A 99 -3.22 -4.89 9.91
CA MET A 99 -4.05 -4.83 11.11
C MET A 99 -5.49 -5.37 10.93
N VAL A 100 -6.05 -5.32 9.71
CA VAL A 100 -7.39 -5.85 9.39
C VAL A 100 -7.36 -7.25 8.77
N GLY A 101 -6.20 -7.94 8.84
CA GLY A 101 -6.00 -9.30 8.34
C GLY A 101 -5.24 -9.37 7.00
N PRO A 102 -5.08 -10.58 6.44
CA PRO A 102 -4.45 -10.79 5.14
C PRO A 102 -5.25 -10.17 3.99
N GLY A 103 -4.55 -9.60 3.01
CA GLY A 103 -5.15 -9.18 1.75
C GLY A 103 -4.35 -8.11 1.02
N VAL A 104 -5.07 -7.28 0.27
CA VAL A 104 -4.50 -6.27 -0.62
C VAL A 104 -4.50 -4.91 0.07
N TYR A 105 -3.33 -4.26 0.06
CA TYR A 105 -3.12 -2.96 0.67
C TYR A 105 -2.54 -1.97 -0.32
N MET A 106 -2.90 -0.72 -0.08
CA MET A 106 -2.26 0.47 -0.60
C MET A 106 -1.22 0.94 0.41
N ARG A 107 -0.05 1.31 -0.10
CA ARG A 107 1.04 1.94 0.66
C ARG A 107 1.06 3.42 0.35
N ILE A 108 0.97 4.26 1.37
CA ILE A 108 1.05 5.71 1.24
C ILE A 108 2.40 6.16 1.79
N ALA A 109 3.23 6.74 0.93
CA ALA A 109 4.48 7.39 1.29
C ALA A 109 4.21 8.87 1.64
N PRO A 110 4.39 9.30 2.90
CA PRO A 110 4.26 10.70 3.28
C PRO A 110 5.19 11.61 2.48
N THR A 111 4.73 12.81 2.17
CA THR A 111 5.54 13.87 1.53
C THR A 111 5.55 15.15 2.34
N VAL A 112 4.38 15.54 2.88
CA VAL A 112 4.24 16.68 3.78
C VAL A 112 3.19 16.33 4.83
N SER A 113 3.39 16.76 6.07
CA SER A 113 2.36 16.68 7.11
C SER A 113 2.19 17.99 7.87
N TRP A 114 1.01 18.12 8.49
CA TRP A 114 0.69 19.11 9.51
C TRP A 114 0.10 18.38 10.71
N SER A 115 0.71 18.52 11.87
CA SER A 115 0.16 18.06 13.14
C SER A 115 -0.36 19.25 13.94
N TRP A 116 -1.38 19.01 14.75
CA TRP A 116 -1.90 19.98 15.70
C TRP A 116 -2.25 19.29 17.02
N ASN A 117 -2.00 20.02 18.11
CA ASN A 117 -2.44 19.66 19.46
C ASN A 117 -2.01 18.25 19.92
N MET A 118 -0.78 17.82 19.64
CA MET A 118 -0.31 16.50 20.10
C MET A 118 -0.33 16.37 21.64
N ALA A 119 -0.14 17.49 22.35
CA ALA A 119 -0.28 17.60 23.80
C ALA A 119 -1.73 17.37 24.32
N GLY A 120 -2.75 17.45 23.47
CA GLY A 120 -4.14 17.22 23.88
C GLY A 120 -4.74 18.30 24.76
N GLU A 121 -4.38 19.56 24.51
CA GLU A 121 -4.87 20.70 25.28
C GLU A 121 -6.25 21.18 24.80
N PRO A 122 -7.09 21.71 25.69
CA PRO A 122 -8.32 22.40 25.32
C PRO A 122 -8.09 23.49 24.28
N VAL A 123 -9.05 23.70 23.39
CA VAL A 123 -9.03 24.85 22.48
C VAL A 123 -9.03 26.15 23.30
N GLY A 124 -8.10 27.04 22.97
CA GLY A 124 -7.99 28.37 23.57
C GLY A 124 -8.70 29.43 22.72
N GLU A 125 -8.34 30.71 22.95
CA GLU A 125 -8.85 31.84 22.15
C GLU A 125 -8.43 31.76 20.67
N THR A 126 -7.26 31.18 20.40
CA THR A 126 -6.76 30.91 19.05
C THR A 126 -6.82 29.43 18.75
N TRP A 127 -7.03 29.09 17.47
CA TRP A 127 -6.96 27.70 17.02
C TRP A 127 -5.59 27.07 17.28
N TYR A 128 -5.53 25.73 17.31
CA TYR A 128 -4.31 25.00 17.60
C TYR A 128 -3.15 25.39 16.67
N ALA A 129 -1.98 25.65 17.25
CA ALA A 129 -0.76 25.82 16.48
C ALA A 129 -0.47 24.55 15.66
N THR A 130 -0.09 24.74 14.40
CA THR A 130 0.24 23.63 13.51
C THR A 130 1.74 23.53 13.30
N ARG A 131 2.26 22.30 13.37
CA ARG A 131 3.65 22.02 12.99
C ARG A 131 3.66 21.38 11.59
N ARG A 132 4.40 21.98 10.65
CA ARG A 132 4.58 21.44 9.29
C ARG A 132 5.87 20.61 9.19
N ALA A 133 5.81 19.46 8.54
CA ALA A 133 6.98 18.60 8.27
C ALA A 133 7.09 18.23 6.78
N HIS A 134 8.32 18.12 6.26
CA HIS A 134 8.61 17.60 4.92
C HIS A 134 9.30 16.24 5.01
N HIS A 135 8.64 15.20 4.50
CA HIS A 135 9.11 13.82 4.55
C HIS A 135 10.01 13.51 3.35
N GLY A 136 11.19 12.97 3.61
CA GLY A 136 12.10 12.54 2.55
C GLY A 136 11.56 11.30 1.84
N ARG A 137 11.90 11.11 0.56
CA ARG A 137 11.59 9.85 -0.12
C ARG A 137 12.38 8.73 0.56
N HIS A 138 11.70 7.83 1.26
CA HIS A 138 12.26 6.52 1.55
C HIS A 138 12.56 5.86 0.20
N GLY A 139 13.83 5.55 -0.05
CA GLY A 139 14.31 5.19 -1.38
C GLY A 139 13.43 4.12 -2.02
N ARG A 140 12.86 4.41 -3.20
CA ARG A 140 12.35 3.35 -4.07
C ARG A 140 13.52 2.37 -4.26
N PRO A 141 13.38 1.06 -4.03
CA PRO A 141 14.36 0.13 -4.57
C PRO A 141 14.40 0.42 -6.07
N ARG A 142 15.59 0.80 -6.57
CA ARG A 142 15.78 1.07 -7.99
C ARG A 142 15.24 -0.15 -8.73
N ARG A 143 14.23 0.07 -9.58
CA ARG A 143 13.83 -0.93 -10.57
C ARG A 143 15.14 -1.31 -11.27
N ARG A 144 15.61 -2.56 -11.10
CA ARG A 144 16.80 -3.03 -11.82
C ARG A 144 16.54 -2.68 -13.27
N GLU A 145 17.35 -1.78 -13.82
CA GLU A 145 17.43 -1.59 -15.26
C GLU A 145 17.70 -2.97 -15.81
N ARG A 146 16.75 -3.49 -16.59
CA ARG A 146 16.97 -4.69 -17.38
C ARG A 146 18.05 -4.28 -18.37
N THR A 147 19.30 -4.52 -18.03
CA THR A 147 20.41 -4.37 -18.95
C THR A 147 20.11 -5.34 -20.07
N ASP A 148 19.77 -4.79 -21.22
CA ASP A 148 19.62 -5.54 -22.45
C ASP A 148 21.02 -5.99 -22.86
N GLN A 149 21.48 -7.10 -22.29
CA GLN A 149 22.65 -7.80 -22.78
C GLN A 149 22.18 -8.64 -23.97
N SER A 150 22.12 -8.00 -25.13
CA SER A 150 22.32 -8.67 -26.40
C SER A 150 23.73 -9.26 -26.40
N SER A 151 23.87 -10.45 -25.82
CA SER A 151 25.08 -11.25 -25.87
C SER A 151 24.98 -12.18 -27.07
N THR A 152 25.81 -11.91 -28.07
CA THR A 152 26.10 -12.77 -29.20
C THR A 152 26.53 -14.14 -28.69
N MET A 153 25.78 -15.19 -29.05
CA MET A 153 26.12 -16.58 -28.76
C MET A 153 27.41 -16.97 -29.48
N PRO A 154 28.44 -17.55 -28.83
CA PRO A 154 29.45 -18.30 -29.53
C PRO A 154 28.89 -19.70 -29.87
N THR A 155 29.00 -20.08 -31.13
CA THR A 155 28.72 -21.44 -31.62
C THR A 155 29.64 -22.45 -30.93
N THR A 156 29.08 -23.34 -30.12
CA THR A 156 29.74 -24.55 -29.63
C THR A 156 29.13 -25.79 -30.27
N ALA A 157 30.02 -26.68 -30.75
CA ALA A 157 29.72 -27.96 -31.38
C ALA A 157 28.93 -28.92 -30.45
N PRO A 158 28.19 -29.91 -31.01
CA PRO A 158 27.33 -30.78 -30.22
C PRO A 158 28.15 -31.74 -29.35
N GLY A 159 28.03 -31.59 -28.03
CA GLY A 159 28.52 -32.55 -27.03
C GLY A 159 27.53 -33.70 -26.84
N SER A 160 28.06 -34.90 -26.63
CA SER A 160 27.32 -36.15 -26.40
C SER A 160 26.29 -36.06 -25.26
N PRO A 161 25.15 -36.76 -25.38
CA PRO A 161 24.12 -36.74 -24.34
C PRO A 161 24.57 -37.44 -23.05
N PRO A 162 24.06 -37.01 -21.88
CA PRO A 162 24.40 -37.60 -20.59
C PRO A 162 23.78 -38.99 -20.39
N ALA A 163 24.46 -39.84 -19.62
CA ALA A 163 24.19 -41.27 -19.42
C ALA A 163 22.84 -41.64 -18.77
N TRP A 164 21.99 -40.67 -18.42
CA TRP A 164 20.66 -40.94 -17.83
C TRP A 164 19.53 -40.99 -18.87
N ALA A 165 19.80 -40.65 -20.14
CA ALA A 165 18.79 -40.58 -21.20
C ALA A 165 18.33 -41.94 -21.77
N ALA A 166 18.83 -43.07 -21.26
CA ALA A 166 18.44 -44.40 -21.71
C ALA A 166 17.61 -45.11 -20.63
N ARG A 167 16.33 -44.74 -20.50
CA ARG A 167 15.28 -45.57 -19.88
C ARG A 167 13.91 -45.08 -20.33
N ALA A 168 13.36 -45.73 -21.35
CA ALA A 168 11.96 -45.60 -21.72
C ALA A 168 11.09 -46.37 -20.70
N PRO A 169 9.98 -45.80 -20.19
CA PRO A 169 8.96 -46.57 -19.50
C PRO A 169 8.08 -47.34 -20.52
N PRO A 170 7.63 -48.57 -20.22
CA PRO A 170 6.76 -49.32 -21.12
C PRO A 170 5.33 -48.76 -21.13
N GLY A 171 4.78 -48.65 -22.36
CA GLY A 171 3.38 -48.91 -22.73
C GLY A 171 2.24 -48.30 -21.91
N ARG A 172 1.50 -47.36 -22.52
CA ARG A 172 0.18 -46.91 -22.05
C ARG A 172 -0.86 -48.03 -22.21
N HIS A 173 -1.64 -48.30 -21.16
CA HIS A 173 -2.97 -48.87 -21.27
C HIS A 173 -4.02 -47.77 -21.16
N THR A 174 -4.83 -47.61 -22.20
CA THR A 174 -5.99 -46.72 -22.24
C THR A 174 -7.24 -47.56 -21.94
N PRO A 175 -8.05 -47.25 -20.91
CA PRO A 175 -9.38 -47.85 -20.79
C PRO A 175 -10.41 -47.05 -21.60
N GLU A 176 -11.24 -47.77 -22.36
CA GLU A 176 -12.39 -47.25 -23.10
C GLU A 176 -13.42 -46.59 -22.16
N ARG A 177 -14.05 -45.52 -22.63
CA ARG A 177 -15.21 -44.89 -21.98
C ARG A 177 -16.51 -45.51 -22.50
N PRO A 178 -17.49 -45.83 -21.64
CA PRO A 178 -18.78 -46.31 -22.11
C PRO A 178 -19.61 -45.17 -22.72
N ARG A 179 -20.31 -45.49 -23.81
CA ARG A 179 -21.28 -44.63 -24.50
C ARG A 179 -22.54 -44.50 -23.64
N VAL A 180 -22.93 -43.26 -23.33
CA VAL A 180 -24.27 -42.93 -22.82
C VAL A 180 -25.20 -42.81 -24.04
N ARG A 181 -26.26 -43.62 -24.08
CA ARG A 181 -27.39 -43.42 -25.01
C ARG A 181 -28.35 -42.39 -24.39
N LEU A 182 -28.88 -41.53 -25.24
CA LEU A 182 -29.99 -40.60 -24.98
C LEU A 182 -31.26 -41.36 -24.55
#